data_AF-A0A3R7N246-F1
#
_entry.id   AF-A0A3R7N246-F1
#
_cell.length_a   1.000
_cell.length_b   1.000
_cell.length_c   1.000
_cell.angle_alpha   90.00
_cell.angle_beta   90.00
_cell.angle_gamma   90.00
#
_symmetry.space_group_name_H-M   'P 1'
#
loop_
_entity.id
_entity.type
_entity.pdbx_description
1 polymer ?
#
loop_
_entity_poly.entity_id
_entity_poly.type
_entity_poly.pdbx_seq_one_letter_code
_entity_poly.pdbx_strand_id
1 'polypeptide(L)'
;MNKSQAIELLGSFQHFCYRKNKIDDFRRAAKTIYGQEWDVELDSGQRMQFFCTICNKIMNHVKSMCDHNRSGSHLKNICTYKPRGVARKYLNLRDMLESTNAKAIGLQMVEEFYVPGKLYYKCILCGYHEKMEAMYNHVVGTEHTDKYIKMRVDCGTHIMSLKQREDLRTFIVNEEGIRITDIRQILGEKYFPYRWMLDSSD
;
A
#
# COMPACT_ATOMS: atom_id res chain seq x y z
N MET A 1 -6.45 23.63 -16.22
CA MET A 1 -7.76 23.25 -16.77
C MET A 1 -8.81 23.86 -15.86
N ASN A 2 -9.76 24.61 -16.39
CA ASN A 2 -10.83 25.19 -15.57
C ASN A 2 -11.99 24.19 -15.39
N LYS A 3 -12.92 24.48 -14.45
CA LYS A 3 -14.00 23.55 -14.08
C LYS A 3 -14.93 23.23 -15.27
N SER A 4 -15.27 24.21 -16.09
CA SER A 4 -16.15 24.01 -17.25
C SER A 4 -15.51 23.10 -18.31
N GLN A 5 -14.23 23.33 -18.63
CA GLN A 5 -13.45 22.48 -19.53
C GLN A 5 -13.34 21.04 -19.00
N ALA A 6 -13.17 20.86 -17.70
CA ALA A 6 -13.09 19.54 -17.08
C ALA A 6 -14.42 18.77 -17.15
N ILE A 7 -15.55 19.46 -16.95
CA ILE A 7 -16.90 18.86 -17.09
C ILE A 7 -17.15 18.41 -18.54
N GLU A 8 -16.83 19.28 -19.51
CA GLU A 8 -17.00 18.97 -20.93
C GLU A 8 -16.13 17.78 -21.35
N LEU A 9 -14.85 17.79 -20.95
CA LEU A 9 -13.93 16.71 -21.24
C LEU A 9 -14.41 15.38 -20.63
N LEU A 10 -14.81 15.36 -19.35
CA LEU A 10 -15.39 14.18 -18.72
C LEU A 10 -16.65 13.71 -19.48
N GLY A 11 -17.55 14.62 -19.88
CA GLY A 11 -18.74 14.29 -20.67
C GLY A 11 -18.42 13.57 -22.00
N SER A 12 -17.25 13.82 -22.57
CA SER A 12 -16.79 13.19 -23.81
C SER A 12 -16.07 11.84 -23.64
N PHE A 13 -15.92 11.34 -22.41
CA PHE A 13 -15.10 10.15 -22.09
C PHE A 13 -15.34 8.94 -22.98
N GLN A 14 -16.60 8.63 -23.30
CA GLN A 14 -16.97 7.49 -24.14
C GLN A 14 -16.30 7.53 -25.54
N HIS A 15 -16.07 8.72 -26.09
CA HIS A 15 -15.44 8.91 -27.41
C HIS A 15 -13.91 8.76 -27.36
N PHE A 16 -13.33 8.86 -26.16
CA PHE A 16 -11.89 8.88 -25.96
C PHE A 16 -11.38 7.70 -25.15
N CYS A 17 -12.25 6.81 -24.63
CA CYS A 17 -11.86 5.79 -23.66
C CYS A 17 -10.77 4.81 -24.15
N TYR A 18 -10.57 4.65 -25.47
CA TYR A 18 -9.47 3.84 -26.04
C TYR A 18 -8.21 4.65 -26.43
N ARG A 19 -8.23 5.98 -26.26
CA ARG A 19 -7.11 6.87 -26.61
C ARG A 19 -6.19 7.07 -25.42
N LYS A 20 -5.20 6.18 -25.26
CA LYS A 20 -4.23 6.22 -24.14
C LYS A 20 -3.50 7.56 -23.96
N ASN A 21 -3.28 8.32 -25.04
CA ASN A 21 -2.64 9.63 -24.98
C ASN A 21 -3.50 10.70 -24.27
N LYS A 22 -4.77 10.42 -24.00
CA LYS A 22 -5.69 11.29 -23.27
C LYS A 22 -5.77 11.01 -21.77
N ILE A 23 -5.02 10.02 -21.27
CA ILE A 23 -5.09 9.61 -19.87
C ILE A 23 -4.80 10.75 -18.89
N ASP A 24 -3.79 11.58 -19.19
CA ASP A 24 -3.41 12.72 -18.34
C ASP A 24 -4.45 13.84 -18.37
N ASP A 25 -5.12 14.04 -19.51
CA ASP A 25 -6.19 15.01 -19.66
C ASP A 25 -7.38 14.61 -18.77
N PHE A 26 -7.80 13.33 -18.85
CA PHE A 26 -8.91 12.79 -18.05
C PHE A 26 -8.59 12.71 -16.56
N ARG A 27 -7.35 12.33 -16.20
CA ARG A 27 -6.85 12.35 -14.82
C ARG A 27 -6.93 13.76 -14.24
N ARG A 28 -6.46 14.77 -14.99
CA ARG A 28 -6.51 16.16 -14.56
C ARG A 28 -7.95 16.67 -14.43
N ALA A 29 -8.84 16.26 -15.33
CA ALA A 29 -10.25 16.63 -15.26
C ALA A 29 -10.95 16.01 -14.05
N ALA A 30 -10.75 14.71 -13.81
CA ALA A 30 -11.31 14.01 -12.65
C ALA A 30 -10.84 14.65 -11.33
N LYS A 31 -9.53 14.94 -11.21
CA LYS A 31 -8.96 15.64 -10.05
C LYS A 31 -9.52 17.05 -9.84
N THR A 32 -9.77 17.76 -10.93
CA THR A 32 -10.33 19.12 -10.90
C THR A 32 -11.77 19.14 -10.38
N ILE A 33 -12.57 18.12 -10.70
CA ILE A 33 -13.99 18.06 -10.33
C ILE A 33 -14.22 17.38 -8.98
N TYR A 34 -13.51 16.28 -8.73
CA TYR A 34 -13.81 15.37 -7.62
C TYR A 34 -12.68 15.25 -6.58
N GLY A 35 -11.52 15.88 -6.81
CA GLY A 35 -10.40 15.92 -5.86
C GLY A 35 -9.26 14.95 -6.19
N GLN A 36 -8.15 15.07 -5.45
CA GLN A 36 -6.88 14.38 -5.73
C GLN A 36 -6.96 12.85 -5.67
N GLU A 37 -8.02 12.32 -5.06
CA GLU A 37 -8.27 10.90 -4.83
C GLU A 37 -8.83 10.15 -6.05
N TRP A 38 -8.95 10.86 -7.17
CA TRP A 38 -9.38 10.29 -8.43
C TRP A 38 -8.21 10.14 -9.39
N ASP A 39 -8.04 8.93 -9.89
CA ASP A 39 -7.06 8.59 -10.90
C ASP A 39 -7.74 7.97 -12.14
N VAL A 40 -6.97 7.85 -13.21
CA VAL A 40 -7.35 7.15 -14.43
C VAL A 40 -6.24 6.18 -14.78
N GLU A 41 -6.62 4.92 -14.97
CA GLU A 41 -5.72 3.80 -15.27
C GLU A 41 -6.13 3.14 -16.58
N LEU A 42 -5.26 2.29 -17.14
CA LEU A 42 -5.57 1.47 -18.30
C LEU A 42 -5.86 0.05 -17.86
N ASP A 43 -6.93 -0.54 -18.37
CA ASP A 43 -7.19 -1.96 -18.20
C ASP A 43 -6.32 -2.82 -19.13
N SER A 44 -6.46 -4.15 -19.02
CA SER A 44 -5.76 -5.11 -19.87
C SER A 44 -6.05 -4.92 -21.37
N GLY A 45 -7.18 -4.31 -21.72
CA GLY A 45 -7.57 -3.96 -23.09
C GLY A 45 -7.09 -2.58 -23.53
N GLN A 46 -6.21 -1.92 -22.77
CA GLN A 46 -5.73 -0.56 -23.04
C GLN A 46 -6.83 0.50 -23.04
N ARG A 47 -7.96 0.22 -22.38
CA ARG A 47 -9.06 1.17 -22.21
C ARG A 47 -8.90 1.90 -20.88
N MET A 48 -9.14 3.21 -20.91
CA MET A 48 -9.14 4.04 -19.71
C MET A 48 -10.29 3.66 -18.77
N GLN A 49 -9.99 3.65 -17.48
CA GLN A 49 -10.94 3.41 -16.39
C GLN A 49 -10.66 4.38 -15.24
N PHE A 50 -11.71 4.87 -14.57
CA PHE A 50 -11.58 5.73 -13.40
C PHE A 50 -11.31 4.89 -12.17
N PHE A 51 -10.39 5.35 -11.33
CA PHE A 51 -10.02 4.70 -10.09
C PHE A 51 -10.22 5.65 -8.91
N CYS A 52 -10.91 5.18 -7.88
CA CYS A 52 -11.05 5.89 -6.61
C CYS A 52 -10.05 5.31 -5.61
N THR A 53 -9.07 6.11 -5.18
CA THR A 53 -8.05 5.71 -4.20
C THR A 53 -8.64 5.49 -2.81
N ILE A 54 -9.70 6.22 -2.45
CA ILE A 54 -10.40 6.07 -1.16
C ILE A 54 -11.04 4.70 -1.01
N CYS A 55 -11.73 4.25 -2.05
CA CYS A 55 -12.53 3.03 -1.99
C CYS A 55 -11.86 1.83 -2.68
N ASN A 56 -10.67 2.02 -3.25
CA ASN A 56 -9.97 1.04 -4.08
C ASN A 56 -10.89 0.42 -5.15
N LYS A 57 -11.67 1.26 -5.85
CA LYS A 57 -12.71 0.83 -6.79
C LYS A 57 -12.46 1.38 -8.18
N ILE A 58 -12.60 0.52 -9.18
CA ILE A 58 -12.48 0.86 -10.59
C ILE A 58 -13.88 1.01 -11.22
N MET A 59 -14.03 2.01 -12.08
CA MET A 59 -15.26 2.35 -12.79
C MET A 59 -14.97 2.62 -14.27
N ASN A 60 -15.73 2.00 -15.16
CA ASN A 60 -15.52 2.07 -16.60
C ASN A 60 -16.29 3.23 -17.29
N HIS A 61 -16.98 4.07 -16.52
CA HIS A 61 -17.85 5.13 -17.03
C HIS A 61 -17.98 6.31 -16.06
N VAL A 62 -18.16 7.51 -16.62
CA VAL A 62 -18.26 8.78 -15.87
C VAL A 62 -19.49 8.81 -14.98
N LYS A 63 -20.62 8.27 -15.47
CA LYS A 63 -21.84 8.12 -14.66
C LYS A 63 -21.57 7.32 -13.39
N SER A 64 -20.91 6.16 -13.52
CA SER A 64 -20.57 5.29 -12.38
C SER A 64 -19.61 5.97 -11.41
N MET A 65 -18.64 6.75 -11.90
CA MET A 65 -17.77 7.60 -11.09
C MET A 65 -18.58 8.65 -10.30
N CYS A 66 -19.48 9.36 -10.97
CA CYS A 66 -20.32 10.39 -10.35
C CYS A 66 -21.23 9.80 -9.27
N ASP A 67 -21.88 8.68 -9.56
CA ASP A 67 -22.76 7.98 -8.62
C ASP A 67 -21.96 7.45 -7.42
N HIS A 68 -20.75 6.91 -7.66
CA HIS A 68 -19.85 6.47 -6.59
C HIS A 68 -19.46 7.62 -5.66
N ASN A 69 -19.05 8.76 -6.23
CA ASN A 69 -18.63 9.94 -5.46
C ASN A 69 -19.74 10.50 -4.56
N ARG A 70 -21.01 10.31 -4.95
CA ARG A 70 -22.18 10.73 -4.17
C ARG A 70 -22.70 9.65 -3.21
N SER A 71 -22.17 8.43 -3.29
CA SER A 71 -22.67 7.32 -2.48
C SER A 71 -22.34 7.51 -1.00
N GLY A 72 -23.30 7.16 -0.12
CA GLY A 72 -23.11 7.26 1.33
C GLY A 72 -21.91 6.44 1.84
N SER A 73 -21.60 5.31 1.20
CA SER A 73 -20.41 4.50 1.53
C SER A 73 -19.11 5.23 1.20
N HIS A 74 -19.04 5.92 0.06
CA HIS A 74 -17.87 6.73 -0.30
C HIS A 74 -17.70 7.91 0.67
N LEU A 75 -18.78 8.62 0.99
CA LEU A 75 -18.77 9.74 1.94
C LEU A 75 -18.30 9.33 3.34
N LYS A 76 -18.74 8.15 3.83
CA LYS A 76 -18.23 7.59 5.09
C LYS A 76 -16.73 7.32 5.03
N ASN A 77 -16.26 6.74 3.93
CA ASN A 77 -14.85 6.41 3.76
C ASN A 77 -13.97 7.67 3.71
N ILE A 78 -14.43 8.77 3.08
CA ILE A 78 -13.72 10.07 3.08
C ILE A 78 -13.40 10.53 4.51
N CYS A 79 -14.36 10.46 5.43
CA CYS A 79 -14.16 10.90 6.83
C CYS A 79 -13.09 10.08 7.58
N THR A 80 -12.88 8.83 7.16
CA THR A 80 -11.89 7.92 7.74
C THR A 80 -10.62 7.79 6.90
N TYR A 81 -10.59 8.44 5.73
CA TYR A 81 -9.57 8.23 4.72
C TYR A 81 -8.27 8.93 5.12
N LYS A 82 -7.21 8.14 5.30
CA LYS A 82 -5.83 8.59 5.28
C LYS A 82 -5.30 8.33 3.87
N PRO A 83 -4.70 9.33 3.16
CA PRO A 83 -4.24 9.16 1.79
C PRO A 83 -3.31 7.96 1.69
N ARG A 84 -3.83 6.86 1.12
CA ARG A 84 -3.02 5.73 0.68
C ARG A 84 -2.71 6.02 -0.77
N GLY A 85 -1.43 6.26 -1.08
CA GLY A 85 -0.99 6.45 -2.47
C GLY A 85 -1.52 5.33 -3.36
N VAL A 86 -1.82 5.68 -4.62
CA VAL A 86 -2.21 4.80 -5.74
C VAL A 86 -1.72 3.37 -5.52
N ALA A 87 -2.62 2.38 -5.63
CA ALA A 87 -2.33 0.96 -5.41
C ALA A 87 -1.30 0.45 -6.42
N ARG A 88 -0.03 0.79 -6.20
CA ARG A 88 1.10 0.15 -6.84
C ARG A 88 0.98 -1.32 -6.48
N LYS A 89 0.82 -2.16 -7.49
CA LYS A 89 0.91 -3.61 -7.31
C LYS A 89 2.38 -3.95 -7.03
N TYR A 90 2.73 -3.99 -5.75
CA TYR A 90 4.05 -4.44 -5.31
C TYR A 90 4.17 -5.95 -5.56
N LEU A 91 5.29 -6.41 -6.12
CA LEU A 91 5.47 -7.83 -6.41
C LEU A 91 5.77 -8.60 -5.11
N ASN A 92 6.45 -7.95 -4.17
CA ASN A 92 6.82 -8.49 -2.87
C ASN A 92 6.98 -7.37 -1.82
N LEU A 93 7.26 -7.76 -0.57
CA LEU A 93 7.41 -6.83 0.55
C LEU A 93 8.61 -5.88 0.37
N ARG A 94 9.70 -6.32 -0.26
CA ARG A 94 10.87 -5.47 -0.52
C ARG A 94 10.50 -4.31 -1.42
N ASP A 95 9.83 -4.59 -2.54
CA ASP A 95 9.37 -3.57 -3.49
C ASP A 95 8.48 -2.53 -2.79
N MET A 96 7.63 -2.98 -1.85
CA MET A 96 6.72 -2.13 -1.09
C MET A 96 7.48 -1.23 -0.10
N LEU A 97 8.46 -1.77 0.63
CA LEU A 97 9.28 -1.02 1.57
C LEU A 97 10.17 0.01 0.85
N GLU A 98 10.78 -0.36 -0.27
CA GLU A 98 11.59 0.53 -1.11
C GLU A 98 10.75 1.67 -1.68
N SER A 99 9.59 1.34 -2.26
CA SER A 99 8.70 2.32 -2.90
C SER A 99 8.12 3.35 -1.93
N THR A 100 7.94 2.97 -0.67
CA THR A 100 7.37 3.83 0.37
C THR A 100 8.45 4.57 1.17
N ASN A 101 9.73 4.26 0.94
CA ASN A 101 10.87 4.75 1.71
C ASN A 101 10.64 4.54 3.24
N ALA A 102 10.07 3.40 3.59
CA ALA A 102 9.72 3.09 4.97
C ALA A 102 10.99 2.87 5.80
N LYS A 103 11.10 3.56 6.94
CA LYS A 103 12.20 3.40 7.90
C LYS A 103 12.01 2.17 8.81
N ALA A 104 11.70 1.03 8.21
CA ALA A 104 11.51 -0.22 8.92
C ALA A 104 12.86 -0.78 9.37
N ILE A 105 12.97 -1.14 10.65
CA ILE A 105 14.17 -1.73 11.27
C ILE A 105 13.89 -3.20 11.62
N GLY A 106 14.93 -4.01 11.82
CA GLY A 106 14.75 -5.41 12.21
C GLY A 106 14.22 -6.31 11.09
N LEU A 107 14.45 -5.95 9.83
CA LEU A 107 13.99 -6.71 8.67
C LEU A 107 14.67 -8.07 8.52
N GLN A 108 15.85 -8.27 9.11
CA GLN A 108 16.52 -9.57 9.20
C GLN A 108 15.73 -10.61 10.02
N MET A 109 14.73 -10.16 10.79
CA MET A 109 13.84 -11.03 11.56
C MET A 109 12.62 -11.50 10.74
N VAL A 110 12.52 -11.09 9.48
CA VAL A 110 11.41 -11.41 8.59
C VAL A 110 11.83 -12.47 7.57
N GLU A 111 11.02 -13.50 7.45
CA GLU A 111 11.14 -14.57 6.46
C GLU A 111 10.04 -14.42 5.41
N GLU A 112 10.42 -14.50 4.13
CA GLU A 112 9.54 -14.52 2.98
C GLU A 112 9.51 -15.93 2.38
N PHE A 113 8.33 -16.54 2.36
CA PHE A 113 8.08 -17.85 1.76
C PHE A 113 7.52 -17.64 0.36
N TYR A 114 8.19 -18.22 -0.63
CA TYR A 114 7.79 -18.10 -2.02
C TYR A 114 7.57 -19.48 -2.66
N VAL A 115 6.40 -19.60 -3.30
CA VAL A 115 6.10 -20.60 -4.32
C VAL A 115 5.52 -19.88 -5.54
N PRO A 116 5.58 -20.47 -6.75
CA PRO A 116 5.00 -19.84 -7.94
C PRO A 116 3.56 -19.34 -7.69
N GLY A 117 3.37 -18.03 -7.77
CA GLY A 117 2.08 -17.36 -7.60
C GLY A 117 1.62 -17.12 -6.16
N LYS A 118 2.38 -17.50 -5.11
CA LYS A 118 2.00 -17.22 -3.71
C LYS A 118 3.20 -16.74 -2.88
N LEU A 119 2.93 -15.73 -2.05
CA LEU A 119 3.86 -15.17 -1.08
C LEU A 119 3.23 -15.20 0.31
N TYR A 120 4.02 -15.55 1.30
CA TYR A 120 3.63 -15.51 2.71
C TYR A 120 4.82 -15.08 3.56
N TYR A 121 4.56 -14.42 4.69
CA TYR A 121 5.63 -13.84 5.49
C TYR A 121 5.50 -14.24 6.95
N LYS A 122 6.64 -14.31 7.62
CA LYS A 122 6.72 -14.53 9.07
C LYS A 122 7.75 -13.59 9.68
N CYS A 123 7.40 -12.92 10.77
CA CYS A 123 8.31 -12.17 11.61
C CYS A 123 8.65 -13.00 12.85
N ILE A 124 9.89 -13.46 12.96
CA ILE A 124 10.36 -14.30 14.07
C ILE A 124 10.39 -13.50 15.38
N LEU A 125 10.73 -12.21 15.31
CA LEU A 125 10.79 -11.33 16.47
C LEU A 125 9.43 -11.19 17.16
N CYS A 126 8.37 -11.06 16.36
CA CYS A 126 7.03 -10.77 16.87
C CYS A 126 6.14 -12.00 16.97
N GLY A 127 6.52 -13.12 16.34
CA GLY A 127 5.65 -14.28 16.13
C GLY A 127 4.52 -14.02 15.14
N TYR A 128 4.55 -12.91 14.41
CA TYR A 128 3.51 -12.49 13.48
C TYR A 128 3.70 -13.16 12.12
N HIS A 129 2.62 -13.55 11.45
CA HIS A 129 2.69 -14.18 10.13
C HIS A 129 1.46 -13.85 9.30
N GLU A 130 1.66 -13.39 8.07
CA GLU A 130 0.56 -12.89 7.23
C GLU A 130 0.98 -12.69 5.77
N LYS A 131 0.02 -12.30 4.92
CA LYS A 131 0.25 -11.81 3.55
C LYS A 131 0.97 -10.45 3.54
N MET A 132 1.49 -10.08 2.37
CA MET A 132 2.37 -8.93 2.14
C MET A 132 1.90 -7.62 2.79
N GLU A 133 0.65 -7.19 2.54
CA GLU A 133 0.15 -5.89 3.03
C GLU A 133 0.06 -5.84 4.56
N ALA A 134 -0.38 -6.94 5.18
CA ALA A 134 -0.47 -7.05 6.63
C ALA A 134 0.94 -7.13 7.25
N MET A 135 1.87 -7.86 6.64
CA MET A 135 3.27 -7.87 7.07
C MET A 135 3.93 -6.49 6.94
N TYR A 136 3.65 -5.73 5.87
CA TYR A 136 4.14 -4.35 5.73
C TYR A 136 3.67 -3.47 6.89
N ASN A 137 2.36 -3.47 7.18
CA ASN A 137 1.82 -2.68 8.28
C ASN A 137 2.39 -3.11 9.64
N HIS A 138 2.67 -4.40 9.80
CA HIS A 138 3.32 -4.94 10.99
C HIS A 138 4.73 -4.37 11.18
N VAL A 139 5.61 -4.48 10.18
CA VAL A 139 7.03 -4.10 10.31
C VAL A 139 7.27 -2.60 10.38
N VAL A 140 6.38 -1.79 9.77
CA VAL A 140 6.40 -0.32 9.90
C VAL A 140 5.76 0.13 11.22
N GLY A 141 4.99 -0.74 11.86
CA GLY A 141 4.26 -0.46 13.09
C GLY A 141 5.15 -0.25 14.33
N THR A 142 4.53 0.33 15.36
CA THR A 142 5.21 0.62 16.63
C THR A 142 5.54 -0.64 17.41
N GLU A 143 4.74 -1.70 17.33
CA GLU A 143 4.97 -2.94 18.08
C GLU A 143 6.27 -3.64 17.65
N HIS A 144 6.44 -3.83 16.33
CA HIS A 144 7.66 -4.40 15.77
C HIS A 144 8.87 -3.51 16.07
N THR A 145 8.73 -2.20 15.83
CA THR A 145 9.78 -1.22 16.14
C THR A 145 10.23 -1.33 17.59
N ASP A 146 9.28 -1.37 18.54
CA ASP A 146 9.57 -1.38 19.97
C ASP A 146 10.27 -2.66 20.40
N LYS A 147 9.80 -3.81 19.89
CA LYS A 147 10.44 -5.10 20.16
C LYS A 147 11.88 -5.12 19.64
N TYR A 148 12.12 -4.59 18.43
CA TYR A 148 13.46 -4.59 17.86
C TYR A 148 14.40 -3.64 18.60
N ILE A 149 13.94 -2.42 18.95
CA ILE A 149 14.71 -1.47 19.75
C ILE A 149 15.09 -2.12 21.09
N LYS A 150 14.14 -2.72 21.81
CA LYS A 150 14.39 -3.38 23.11
C LYS A 150 15.36 -4.55 23.00
N MET A 151 15.33 -5.28 21.88
CA MET A 151 16.27 -6.37 21.64
C MET A 151 17.68 -5.86 21.35
N ARG A 152 17.80 -4.71 20.65
CA ARG A 152 19.06 -4.21 20.11
C ARG A 152 19.76 -3.19 21.01
N VAL A 153 18.99 -2.45 21.80
CA VAL A 153 19.46 -1.36 22.68
C VAL A 153 18.89 -1.61 24.06
N ASP A 154 19.76 -1.57 25.08
CA ASP A 154 19.32 -1.60 26.47
C ASP A 154 18.69 -0.25 26.82
N CYS A 155 17.36 -0.19 26.72
CA CYS A 155 16.60 1.03 26.94
C CYS A 155 16.16 1.22 28.40
N GLY A 156 16.47 0.30 29.33
CA GLY A 156 16.22 0.41 30.77
C GLY A 156 14.74 0.57 31.21
N THR A 157 13.80 0.73 30.28
CA THR A 157 12.38 0.95 30.53
C THR A 157 11.50 0.10 29.61
N HIS A 158 10.35 -0.34 30.12
CA HIS A 158 9.39 -1.11 29.33
C HIS A 158 8.52 -0.24 28.38
N ILE A 159 8.43 1.08 28.63
CA ILE A 159 7.57 2.00 27.89
C ILE A 159 8.44 3.10 27.28
N MET A 160 8.36 3.25 25.95
CA MET A 160 9.04 4.30 25.20
C MET A 160 8.04 5.35 24.73
N SER A 161 8.34 6.63 24.98
CA SER A 161 7.60 7.74 24.36
C SER A 161 7.78 7.74 22.84
N LEU A 162 6.89 8.45 22.12
CA LEU A 162 7.01 8.62 20.67
C LEU A 162 8.36 9.22 20.26
N LYS A 163 8.83 10.23 20.98
CA LYS A 163 10.11 10.88 20.70
C LYS A 163 11.29 9.91 20.89
N GLN A 164 11.35 9.23 22.03
CA GLN A 164 12.40 8.24 22.31
C GLN A 164 12.45 7.13 21.27
N ARG A 165 11.28 6.65 20.81
CA ARG A 165 11.20 5.64 19.76
C ARG A 165 11.81 6.13 18.45
N GLU A 166 11.48 7.35 18.00
CA GLU A 166 12.03 7.90 16.75
C GLU A 166 13.53 8.20 16.86
N ASP A 167 13.99 8.67 18.02
CA ASP A 167 15.41 8.94 18.28
C ASP A 167 16.22 7.63 18.20
N LEU A 168 15.75 6.57 18.87
CA LEU A 168 16.39 5.25 18.86
C LEU A 168 16.28 4.55 17.49
N ARG A 169 15.15 4.69 16.79
CA ARG A 169 15.01 4.21 15.41
C ARG A 169 16.03 4.89 14.50
N THR A 170 16.19 6.20 14.63
CA THR A 170 17.15 6.97 13.83
C THR A 170 18.59 6.55 14.14
N PHE A 171 18.91 6.34 15.42
CA PHE A 171 20.20 5.80 15.84
C PHE A 171 20.50 4.45 15.18
N ILE A 172 19.58 3.49 15.28
CA ILE A 172 19.73 2.16 14.67
C ILE A 172 19.87 2.26 13.15
N VAL A 173 19.05 3.09 12.48
CA VAL A 173 19.13 3.29 11.03
C VAL A 173 20.48 3.88 10.62
N ASN A 174 21.07 4.76 11.44
CA ASN A 174 22.40 5.32 11.15
C ASN A 174 23.53 4.29 11.35
N GLU A 175 23.40 3.37 12.33
CA GLU A 175 24.39 2.31 12.56
C GLU A 175 24.29 1.17 11.54
N GLU A 176 23.08 0.68 11.27
CA GLU A 176 22.84 -0.56 10.52
C GLU A 176 22.38 -0.31 9.08
N GLY A 177 21.83 0.87 8.80
CA GLY A 177 21.09 1.15 7.57
C GLY A 177 19.70 0.51 7.57
N ILE A 178 18.92 0.82 6.53
CA ILE A 178 17.65 0.13 6.23
C ILE A 178 17.98 -1.03 5.28
N ARG A 179 18.26 -2.21 5.83
CA ARG A 179 18.71 -3.38 5.07
C ARG A 179 17.54 -4.25 4.60
N ILE A 180 16.83 -3.80 3.57
CA ILE A 180 15.67 -4.51 2.99
C ILE A 180 16.08 -5.88 2.42
N THR A 181 17.33 -6.01 1.97
CA THR A 181 17.93 -7.26 1.49
C THR A 181 18.05 -8.33 2.57
N ASP A 182 17.96 -7.96 3.86
CA ASP A 182 18.11 -8.91 4.96
C ASP A 182 16.85 -9.75 5.20
N ILE A 183 15.72 -9.42 4.56
CA ILE A 183 14.53 -10.28 4.56
C ILE A 183 14.93 -11.64 3.99
N ARG A 184 14.83 -12.70 4.79
CA ARG A 184 15.31 -14.03 4.41
C ARG A 184 14.31 -14.70 3.49
N GLN A 185 14.72 -15.07 2.29
CA GLN A 185 13.89 -15.86 1.38
C GLN A 185 13.99 -17.35 1.63
N ILE A 186 12.84 -18.02 1.66
CA ILE A 186 12.68 -19.46 1.79
C ILE A 186 11.91 -19.96 0.56
N LEU A 187 12.59 -20.80 -0.24
CA LEU A 187 12.08 -21.28 -1.52
C LEU A 187 11.66 -22.75 -1.44
N GLY A 188 10.53 -23.06 -2.06
CA GLY A 188 10.08 -24.44 -2.30
C GLY A 188 8.81 -24.82 -1.55
N GLU A 189 7.94 -25.58 -2.22
CA GLU A 189 6.60 -25.94 -1.72
C GLU A 189 6.63 -26.64 -0.36
N LYS A 190 7.62 -27.49 -0.12
CA LYS A 190 7.74 -28.25 1.13
C LYS A 190 7.91 -27.38 2.39
N TYR A 191 8.37 -26.13 2.22
CA TYR A 191 8.54 -25.18 3.33
C TYR A 191 7.41 -24.16 3.39
N PHE A 192 6.50 -24.17 2.41
CA PHE A 192 5.46 -23.17 2.32
C PHE A 192 4.37 -23.44 3.38
N PRO A 193 3.96 -22.45 4.17
CA PRO A 193 3.05 -22.67 5.30
C PRO A 193 1.58 -22.71 4.86
N TYR A 194 1.19 -23.75 4.12
CA TYR A 194 -0.19 -23.88 3.61
C TYR A 194 -1.25 -23.84 4.71
N ARG A 195 -0.95 -24.41 5.89
CA ARG A 195 -1.85 -24.42 7.04
C ARG A 195 -2.29 -23.01 7.45
N TRP A 196 -1.38 -22.04 7.48
CA TRP A 196 -1.68 -20.68 7.95
C TRP A 196 -2.37 -19.79 6.90
N MET A 197 -2.30 -20.15 5.60
CA MET A 197 -3.07 -19.46 4.56
C MET A 197 -4.55 -19.84 4.55
N LEU A 198 -4.89 -21.06 4.96
CA LEU A 198 -6.28 -21.53 4.97
C LEU A 198 -7.07 -20.84 6.09
N ASP A 199 -6.44 -20.64 7.26
CA ASP A 199 -7.07 -20.03 8.44
C ASP A 199 -7.30 -18.51 8.34
N SER A 200 -6.76 -17.85 7.31
CA SER A 200 -6.86 -16.39 7.11
C SER A 200 -7.91 -15.99 6.07
N SER A 201 -8.87 -16.89 5.79
CA SER A 201 -9.91 -16.73 4.76
C SER A 201 -11.35 -16.71 5.32
N ASP A 202 -11.53 -16.62 6.64
CA ASP A 202 -12.84 -16.49 7.30
C ASP A 202 -13.18 -15.03 7.66
#